data_AF-A0A3N1AUE8-F1
#
_entry.id   AF-A0A3N1AUE8-F1
#
_cell.length_a   1.000
_cell.length_b   1.000
_cell.length_c   1.000
_cell.angle_alpha   90.00
_cell.angle_beta   90.00
_cell.angle_gamma   90.00
#
_symmetry.space_group_name_H-M   'P 1'
#
loop_
_entity.id
_entity.type
_entity.pdbx_description
1 polymer ?
#
loop_
_entity_poly.entity_id
_entity_poly.type
_entity_poly.pdbx_seq_one_letter_code
_entity_poly.pdbx_strand_id
1 'polypeptide(L)'
;MAVFLAVGPGGRVKVPVAISERTLKIVWSEAGGKCSLCRVLVLTPGTEADDPSVFGELAHIVAKSPGGPRAGGLDPDKLDLHDNLMLLCNKHHKQVDDQPNHFTVEKLRRLKRALRS
;
A
#
# COMPACT_ATOMS: atom_id res chain seq x y z
N MET A 1 23.89 -12.74 -16.35
CA MET A 1 22.83 -13.41 -17.12
C MET A 1 22.07 -12.35 -17.89
N ALA A 2 22.08 -12.43 -19.21
CA ALA A 2 21.39 -11.45 -20.06
C ALA A 2 19.87 -11.59 -19.87
N VAL A 3 19.22 -10.51 -19.43
CA VAL A 3 17.76 -10.43 -19.38
C VAL A 3 17.29 -10.09 -20.79
N PHE A 4 16.80 -11.10 -21.51
CA PHE A 4 16.05 -10.87 -22.74
C PHE A 4 14.72 -10.20 -22.36
N LEU A 5 14.61 -8.90 -22.65
CA LEU A 5 13.35 -8.18 -22.61
C LEU A 5 12.57 -8.54 -23.88
N ALA A 6 11.44 -9.22 -23.71
CA ALA A 6 10.48 -9.40 -24.79
C ALA A 6 9.91 -8.03 -25.20
N VAL A 7 10.36 -7.53 -26.35
CA VAL A 7 9.89 -6.26 -26.92
C VAL A 7 8.57 -6.52 -27.65
N GLY A 8 7.45 -6.09 -27.06
CA GLY A 8 6.16 -6.01 -27.75
C GLY A 8 6.12 -4.82 -28.73
N PRO A 9 5.33 -4.89 -29.81
CA PRO A 9 5.21 -3.79 -30.77
C PRO A 9 4.40 -2.66 -30.11
N GLY A 10 5.07 -1.58 -29.72
CA GLY A 10 4.45 -0.47 -29.00
C GLY A 10 5.31 0.23 -27.94
N GLY A 11 6.56 -0.22 -27.73
CA GLY A 11 7.69 0.62 -27.30
C GLY A 11 7.54 1.47 -26.03
N ARG A 12 6.60 1.18 -25.13
CA ARG A 12 6.52 1.84 -23.83
C ARG A 12 7.00 0.89 -22.75
N VAL A 13 8.25 1.07 -22.33
CA VAL A 13 8.77 0.47 -21.10
C VAL A 13 7.90 1.00 -19.95
N LYS A 14 7.09 0.13 -19.33
CA LYS A 14 6.40 0.47 -18.07
C LYS A 14 7.45 0.49 -16.97
N VAL A 15 8.07 1.64 -16.78
CA VAL A 15 8.89 1.93 -15.60
C VAL A 15 8.00 1.72 -14.37
N PRO A 16 8.45 1.06 -13.28
CA PRO A 16 7.65 0.97 -12.07
C PRO A 16 7.48 2.38 -11.51
N VAL A 17 6.34 2.99 -11.79
CA VAL A 17 6.00 4.31 -11.28
C VAL A 17 5.83 4.17 -9.77
N ALA A 18 6.50 5.04 -9.01
CA ALA A 18 6.21 5.23 -7.59
C ALA A 18 4.72 5.56 -7.42
N ILE A 19 4.08 5.13 -6.33
CA ILE A 19 2.65 5.39 -6.11
C ILE A 19 2.37 6.88 -6.30
N SER A 20 1.38 7.21 -7.14
CA SER A 20 1.10 8.60 -7.51
C SER A 20 0.69 9.45 -6.29
N GLU A 21 1.00 10.75 -6.30
CA GLU A 21 0.55 11.67 -5.24
C GLU A 21 -0.97 11.68 -5.10
N ARG A 22 -1.71 11.55 -6.20
CA ARG A 22 -3.17 11.44 -6.20
C ARG A 22 -3.60 10.22 -5.38
N THR A 23 -3.00 9.06 -5.64
CA THR A 23 -3.27 7.83 -4.90
C THR A 23 -2.95 7.99 -3.42
N LEU A 24 -1.78 8.58 -3.11
CA LEU A 24 -1.36 8.84 -1.74
C LEU A 24 -2.40 9.69 -1.01
N LYS A 25 -2.80 10.84 -1.58
CA LYS A 25 -3.81 11.74 -1.01
C LYS A 25 -5.15 11.02 -0.76
N ILE A 26 -5.60 10.20 -1.71
CA ILE A 26 -6.86 9.44 -1.57
C ILE A 26 -6.77 8.47 -0.39
N VAL A 27 -5.75 7.61 -0.35
CA VAL A 27 -5.63 6.58 0.70
C VAL A 27 -5.45 7.20 2.09
N TRP A 28 -4.66 8.27 2.19
CA TRP A 28 -4.49 9.00 3.45
C TRP A 28 -5.79 9.64 3.94
N SER A 29 -6.55 10.26 3.03
CA SER A 29 -7.83 10.90 3.34
C SER A 29 -8.90 9.88 3.74
N GLU A 30 -9.03 8.78 2.99
CA GLU A 30 -9.97 7.69 3.30
C GLU A 30 -9.68 7.04 4.66
N ALA A 31 -8.41 6.93 5.06
CA ALA A 31 -8.03 6.37 6.34
C ALA A 31 -8.17 7.36 7.50
N GLY A 32 -8.34 8.66 7.21
CA GLY A 32 -8.39 9.76 8.19
C GLY A 32 -7.06 10.00 8.88
N GLY A 33 -5.93 9.79 8.17
CA GLY A 33 -4.59 9.89 8.76
C GLY A 33 -4.32 8.89 9.89
N LYS A 34 -5.12 7.82 9.99
CA LYS A 34 -5.06 6.80 11.03
C LYS A 34 -4.72 5.44 10.43
N CYS A 35 -4.00 4.63 11.19
CA CYS A 35 -3.73 3.25 10.83
C CYS A 35 -5.05 2.51 10.62
N SER A 36 -5.17 1.78 9.52
CA SER A 36 -6.37 1.04 9.15
C SER A 36 -6.67 -0.14 10.10
N LEU A 37 -5.72 -0.53 10.95
CA LEU A 37 -5.87 -1.61 11.94
C LEU A 37 -6.14 -1.07 13.35
N CYS A 38 -5.22 -0.28 13.91
CA CYS A 38 -5.38 0.21 15.30
C CYS A 38 -6.11 1.55 15.42
N ARG A 39 -6.44 2.22 14.31
CA ARG A 39 -7.12 3.53 14.27
C ARG A 39 -6.41 4.67 15.03
N VAL A 40 -5.15 4.49 15.39
CA VAL A 40 -4.27 5.54 15.93
C VAL A 40 -3.72 6.39 14.79
N LEU A 41 -3.56 7.70 15.00
CA LEU A 41 -2.91 8.60 14.05
C LEU A 41 -1.51 8.07 13.71
N VAL A 42 -1.15 8.12 12.43
CA VAL A 42 0.17 7.68 11.94
C VAL A 42 1.16 8.83 11.83
N LEU A 43 0.93 9.85 12.65
CA LEU A 43 1.83 10.96 12.87
C LEU A 43 1.78 11.37 14.34
N THR A 44 2.87 11.97 14.80
CA THR A 44 2.94 12.67 16.09
C THR A 44 2.96 14.17 15.85
N PRO A 45 2.50 15.00 16.80
CA PRO A 45 2.75 16.44 16.76
C PRO A 45 4.25 16.72 16.69
N GLY A 46 4.60 17.87 16.11
CA GLY A 46 5.97 18.41 16.22
C GLY A 46 6.30 18.79 17.66
N THR A 47 7.59 19.04 17.90
CA THR A 47 8.09 19.63 19.15
C THR A 47 8.34 21.12 18.94
N GLU A 48 8.90 21.81 19.92
CA GLU A 48 9.38 23.20 19.73
C GLU A 48 10.54 23.30 18.73
N ALA A 49 11.29 22.20 18.54
CA ALA A 49 12.49 22.15 17.71
C ALA A 49 12.31 21.31 16.43
N ASP A 50 11.28 20.48 16.34
CA ASP A 50 11.13 19.47 15.29
C ASP A 50 9.72 19.47 14.66
N ASP A 51 9.67 19.16 13.38
CA ASP A 51 8.43 18.92 12.65
C ASP A 51 7.68 17.66 13.13
N PRO A 52 6.37 17.53 12.81
CA PRO A 52 5.62 16.28 13.00
C PRO A 52 6.34 15.06 12.44
N SER A 53 6.52 14.01 13.24
CA SER A 53 7.03 12.73 12.73
C SER A 53 5.90 11.92 12.10
N VAL A 54 6.10 11.51 10.84
CA VAL A 54 5.15 10.69 10.06
C VAL A 54 5.68 9.28 9.93
N PHE A 55 4.87 8.30 10.32
CA PHE A 55 5.21 6.86 10.31
C PHE A 55 4.07 6.02 9.72
N GLY A 56 3.31 6.65 8.82
CA GLY A 56 2.27 6.01 8.02
C GLY A 56 2.81 5.54 6.68
N GLU A 57 2.56 4.29 6.35
CA GLU A 57 3.01 3.66 5.12
C GLU A 57 1.82 3.11 4.32
N LEU A 58 1.94 3.16 2.99
CA LEU A 58 0.99 2.56 2.06
C LEU A 58 1.32 1.09 1.87
N ALA A 59 0.43 0.22 2.35
CA ALA A 59 0.57 -1.22 2.20
C ALA A 59 -0.28 -1.75 1.04
N HIS A 60 0.31 -2.60 0.19
CA HIS A 60 -0.40 -3.33 -0.84
C HIS A 60 -1.23 -4.47 -0.23
N ILE A 61 -2.52 -4.51 -0.58
CA ILE A 61 -3.42 -5.61 -0.24
C ILE A 61 -3.05 -6.84 -1.07
N VAL A 62 -3.07 -6.71 -2.41
CA VAL A 62 -2.49 -7.68 -3.36
C VAL A 62 -1.06 -7.27 -3.65
N ALA A 63 -0.12 -8.18 -3.45
CA ALA A 63 1.32 -7.88 -3.51
C ALA A 63 1.75 -7.41 -4.91
N LYS A 64 2.63 -6.40 -4.95
CA LYS A 64 3.21 -5.88 -6.20
C LYS A 64 4.22 -6.84 -6.85
N SER A 65 4.98 -7.55 -6.02
CA SER A 65 5.92 -8.57 -6.50
C SER A 65 5.17 -9.84 -6.92
N PRO A 66 5.42 -10.41 -8.11
CA PRO A 66 4.81 -11.66 -8.55
C PRO A 66 5.03 -12.86 -7.62
N GLY A 67 6.10 -12.85 -6.82
CA GLY A 67 6.38 -13.87 -5.80
C GLY A 67 6.03 -13.46 -4.37
N GLY A 68 5.32 -12.33 -4.20
CA GLY A 68 5.01 -11.81 -2.87
C GLY A 68 3.92 -12.60 -2.14
N PRO A 69 3.77 -12.44 -0.81
CA PRO A 69 2.93 -13.27 0.05
C PRO A 69 1.42 -13.25 -0.25
N ARG A 70 0.98 -12.38 -1.17
CA ARG A 70 -0.41 -12.18 -1.62
C ARG A 70 -0.47 -11.83 -3.11
N ALA A 71 0.47 -12.34 -3.91
CA ALA A 71 0.53 -12.04 -5.34
C ALA A 71 -0.60 -12.72 -6.13
N GLY A 72 -0.94 -12.15 -7.28
CA GLY A 72 -1.93 -12.70 -8.21
C GLY A 72 -3.35 -12.18 -8.03
N GLY A 73 -4.20 -12.44 -9.04
CA GLY A 73 -5.62 -12.07 -9.02
C GLY A 73 -5.92 -10.58 -9.22
N LEU A 74 -4.93 -9.77 -9.60
CA LEU A 74 -5.10 -8.36 -9.94
C LEU A 74 -4.19 -7.98 -11.11
N ASP A 75 -4.72 -7.19 -12.07
CA ASP A 75 -3.91 -6.68 -13.18
C ASP A 75 -2.75 -5.81 -12.67
N PRO A 76 -1.56 -5.87 -13.31
CA PRO A 76 -0.43 -5.04 -12.94
C PRO A 76 -0.74 -3.54 -12.87
N ASP A 77 -1.59 -3.05 -13.77
CA ASP A 77 -2.00 -1.64 -13.84
C ASP A 77 -2.93 -1.21 -12.70
N LYS A 78 -3.45 -2.17 -11.92
CA LYS A 78 -4.33 -1.93 -10.78
C LYS A 78 -3.61 -2.04 -9.43
N LEU A 79 -2.36 -2.51 -9.40
CA LEU A 79 -1.61 -2.76 -8.16
C LEU A 79 -1.38 -1.47 -7.34
N ASP A 80 -1.09 -0.36 -8.02
CA ASP A 80 -0.79 0.93 -7.38
C ASP A 80 -2.01 1.88 -7.35
N LEU A 81 -3.22 1.37 -7.61
CA LEU A 81 -4.46 2.15 -7.46
C LEU A 81 -4.89 2.18 -6.00
N HIS A 82 -5.56 3.28 -5.61
CA HIS A 82 -5.97 3.50 -4.23
C HIS A 82 -6.75 2.31 -3.68
N ASP A 83 -7.60 1.65 -4.47
CA ASP A 83 -8.39 0.49 -4.06
C ASP A 83 -7.56 -0.72 -3.57
N ASN A 84 -6.34 -0.92 -4.08
CA ASN A 84 -5.44 -1.99 -3.65
C ASN A 84 -4.49 -1.58 -2.50
N LEU A 85 -4.57 -0.33 -2.03
CA LEU A 85 -3.68 0.19 -0.99
C LEU A 85 -4.43 0.51 0.30
N MET A 86 -3.75 0.43 1.44
CA MET A 86 -4.27 0.86 2.74
C MET A 86 -3.19 1.53 3.58
N LEU A 87 -3.58 2.45 4.46
CA LEU A 87 -2.65 3.15 5.35
C LEU A 87 -2.41 2.36 6.63
N LEU A 88 -1.16 2.04 6.95
CA LEU A 88 -0.76 1.32 8.16
C LEU A 88 0.34 2.09 8.91
N CYS A 89 0.42 1.95 10.23
CA CYS A 89 1.63 2.32 10.95
C CYS A 89 2.71 1.24 10.77
N ASN A 90 3.99 1.60 10.92
CA ASN A 90 5.13 0.69 10.76
C ASN A 90 4.95 -0.67 11.45
N LYS A 91 4.44 -0.68 12.70
CA LYS A 91 4.15 -1.91 13.46
C LYS A 91 3.19 -2.84 12.70
N HIS A 92 2.07 -2.30 12.24
CA HIS A 92 1.04 -3.08 11.57
C HIS A 92 1.38 -3.38 10.11
N HIS A 93 2.16 -2.51 9.46
CA HIS A 93 2.72 -2.80 8.14
C HIS A 93 3.58 -4.07 8.21
N LYS A 94 4.54 -4.11 9.12
CA LYS A 94 5.36 -5.30 9.37
C LYS A 94 4.51 -6.52 9.74
N GLN A 95 3.54 -6.36 10.63
CA GLN A 95 2.67 -7.47 11.03
C GLN A 95 1.89 -8.08 9.85
N VAL A 96 1.36 -7.25 8.96
CA VAL A 96 0.61 -7.70 7.77
C VAL A 96 1.52 -8.45 6.80
N ASP A 97 2.76 -8.03 6.65
CA ASP A 97 3.73 -8.69 5.79
C ASP A 97 4.26 -10.00 6.39
N ASP A 98 4.53 -10.03 7.71
CA ASP A 98 5.03 -11.22 8.40
C ASP A 98 3.95 -12.30 8.61
N GLN A 99 2.66 -11.94 8.58
CA GLN A 99 1.54 -12.86 8.86
C GLN A 99 0.54 -12.97 7.69
N PRO A 100 0.99 -13.32 6.47
CA PRO A 100 0.17 -13.25 5.25
C PRO A 100 -1.03 -14.21 5.25
N ASN A 101 -0.92 -15.35 5.93
CA ASN A 101 -2.02 -16.32 6.08
C ASN A 101 -3.13 -15.80 6.98
N HIS A 102 -2.80 -14.95 7.96
CA HIS A 102 -3.80 -14.30 8.82
C HIS A 102 -4.38 -13.06 8.16
N PHE A 103 -3.53 -12.26 7.51
CA PHE A 103 -3.91 -11.04 6.78
C PHE A 103 -4.12 -11.34 5.30
N THR A 104 -5.14 -12.15 5.00
CA THR A 104 -5.51 -12.48 3.62
C THR A 104 -6.01 -11.25 2.86
N VAL A 105 -5.96 -11.30 1.52
CA VAL A 105 -6.51 -10.25 0.63
C VAL A 105 -7.96 -9.92 1.02
N GLU A 106 -8.78 -10.94 1.28
CA GLU A 106 -10.18 -10.76 1.67
C GLU A 106 -10.31 -10.00 3.01
N LYS A 107 -9.52 -10.39 4.01
CA LYS A 107 -9.53 -9.74 5.32
C LYS A 107 -9.12 -8.28 5.22
N LEU A 108 -8.04 -7.98 4.49
CA LEU A 108 -7.55 -6.62 4.31
C LEU A 108 -8.57 -5.75 3.55
N ARG A 109 -9.22 -6.29 2.51
CA ARG A 109 -10.32 -5.59 1.81
C ARG A 109 -11.50 -5.31 2.74
N ARG A 110 -11.86 -6.25 3.63
CA ARG A 110 -12.92 -6.05 4.62
C ARG A 110 -12.56 -4.93 5.60
N LEU A 111 -11.35 -4.96 6.15
CA LEU A 111 -10.85 -3.92 7.07
C LEU A 111 -10.90 -2.54 6.41
N LYS A 112 -10.42 -2.43 5.17
CA LYS A 112 -10.47 -1.17 4.43
C LYS A 112 -11.88 -0.64 4.18
N ARG A 113 -12.82 -1.52 3.79
CA ARG A 113 -14.22 -1.11 3.56
C ARG A 113 -14.89 -0.57 4.83
N ALA A 114 -14.58 -1.16 5.98
CA ALA A 114 -15.12 -0.72 7.28
C ALA A 114 -14.64 0.68 7.71
N LEU A 115 -13.69 1.30 7.00
CA LEU A 115 -13.25 2.67 7.26
C LEU A 115 -14.13 3.71 6.58
N ARG A 116 -14.90 3.31 5.56
CA ARG A 116 -15.69 4.20 4.69
C ARG A 116 -17.18 4.26 5.06
N SER A 117 -17.55 3.73 6.23
CA SER A 117 -18.91 3.70 6.79
C SER A 117 -19.03 4.68 7.95
#